data_AF-A0A7H8QB67-F1
#
_entry.id   AF-A0A7H8QB67-F1
#
_cell.length_a   1.000
_cell.length_b   1.000
_cell.length_c   1.000
_cell.angle_alpha   90.00
_cell.angle_beta   90.00
_cell.angle_gamma   90.00
#
_symmetry.space_group_name_H-M   'P 1'
#
loop_
_entity.id
_entity.type
_entity.pdbx_description
1 polymer ?
#
loop_
_entity_poly.entity_id
_entity_poly.type
_entity_poly.pdbx_seq_one_letter_code
_entity_poly.pdbx_strand_id
1 'polypeptide(L)'
;MKQFEDKEQVLLAYYVQYYRGAETGEVKTLHQRLKEGIGSERYEKAMASLQEEGLINGMERVEQAEKEGAPLPMATNEGMLYINDTLNLQSYTVEEHQLDYLENNLKTSNLEFTLEPVKAYVEESIRKEAEDEPNSNRP
;
A
#
# COMPACT_ATOMS: atom_id res chain seq x y z
N MET A 1 -2.29 3.30 -22.59
CA MET A 1 -2.31 3.66 -21.15
C MET A 1 -2.11 2.37 -20.38
N LYS A 2 -1.19 2.35 -19.40
CA LYS A 2 -1.05 1.21 -18.49
C LYS A 2 -2.08 1.44 -17.38
N GLN A 3 -3.22 0.76 -17.48
CA GLN A 3 -4.22 0.79 -16.42
C GLN A 3 -3.78 -0.20 -15.35
N PHE A 4 -3.76 0.22 -14.10
CA PHE A 4 -3.54 -0.73 -13.02
C PHE A 4 -4.77 -1.61 -12.88
N GLU A 5 -4.54 -2.92 -12.83
CA GLU A 5 -5.55 -3.88 -12.42
C GLU A 5 -5.92 -3.65 -10.95
N ASP A 6 -7.08 -4.16 -10.55
CA ASP A 6 -7.58 -4.01 -9.18
C ASP A 6 -6.57 -4.50 -8.15
N LYS A 7 -5.86 -5.60 -8.44
CA LYS A 7 -4.83 -6.17 -7.56
C LYS A 7 -3.66 -5.22 -7.37
N GLU A 8 -3.21 -4.54 -8.42
CA GLU A 8 -2.07 -3.62 -8.37
C GLU A 8 -2.44 -2.37 -7.56
N GLN A 9 -3.68 -1.88 -7.73
CA GLN A 9 -4.22 -0.77 -6.91
C GLN A 9 -4.36 -1.16 -5.44
N VAL A 10 -4.90 -2.35 -5.14
CA VAL A 10 -5.01 -2.83 -3.75
C VAL A 10 -3.62 -3.02 -3.12
N LEU A 11 -2.66 -3.60 -3.86
CA LEU A 11 -1.28 -3.74 -3.38
C LEU A 11 -0.63 -2.38 -3.14
N LEU A 12 -0.88 -1.38 -3.99
CA LEU A 12 -0.38 -0.02 -3.80
C LEU A 12 -0.89 0.61 -2.49
N ALA A 13 -2.15 0.35 -2.09
CA ALA A 13 -2.64 0.82 -0.79
C ALA A 13 -1.83 0.22 0.36
N TYR A 14 -1.52 -1.09 0.32
CA TYR A 14 -0.72 -1.74 1.36
C TYR A 14 0.75 -1.37 1.32
N TYR A 15 1.28 -1.05 0.14
CA TYR A 15 2.60 -0.45 -0.03
C TYR A 15 2.71 0.89 0.70
N VAL A 16 1.72 1.77 0.51
CA VAL A 16 1.68 3.08 1.19
C VAL A 16 1.52 2.90 2.70
N GLN A 17 0.66 1.98 3.11
CA GLN A 17 0.47 1.63 4.51
C GLN A 17 1.76 1.14 5.18
N TYR A 18 2.58 0.37 4.48
CA TYR A 18 3.90 -0.07 4.96
C TYR A 18 4.84 1.10 5.27
N TYR A 19 5.03 2.02 4.32
CA TYR A 19 5.97 3.14 4.50
C TYR A 19 5.49 4.17 5.53
N ARG A 20 4.18 4.22 5.80
CA ARG A 20 3.63 4.96 6.93
C ARG A 20 3.92 4.34 8.30
N GLY A 21 4.55 3.16 8.34
CA GLY A 21 4.83 2.45 9.59
C GLY A 21 3.55 2.03 10.34
N ALA A 22 2.45 1.80 9.61
CA ALA A 22 1.15 1.60 10.23
C ALA A 22 1.06 0.28 11.01
N GLU A 23 0.44 0.34 12.18
CA GLU A 23 0.29 -0.81 13.07
C GLU A 23 -0.76 -1.81 12.55
N THR A 24 -0.77 -3.03 13.09
CA THR A 24 -1.73 -4.08 12.69
C THR A 24 -3.20 -3.62 12.78
N GLY A 25 -3.55 -2.76 13.74
CA GLY A 25 -4.89 -2.17 13.84
C GLY A 25 -5.27 -1.28 12.65
N GLU A 26 -4.31 -0.51 12.13
CA GLU A 26 -4.48 0.32 10.95
C GLU A 26 -4.55 -0.53 9.67
N VAL A 27 -3.78 -1.62 9.58
CA VAL A 27 -3.90 -2.62 8.49
C VAL A 27 -5.33 -3.16 8.42
N LYS A 28 -5.90 -3.57 9.57
CA LYS A 28 -7.28 -4.08 9.64
C LYS A 28 -8.30 -3.03 9.20
N THR A 29 -8.09 -1.79 9.61
CA THR A 29 -8.98 -0.68 9.27
C THR A 29 -8.95 -0.41 7.76
N LEU A 30 -7.75 -0.38 7.16
CA LEU A 30 -7.61 -0.28 5.71
C LEU A 30 -8.26 -1.46 5.00
N HIS A 31 -8.03 -2.69 5.47
CA HIS A 31 -8.63 -3.88 4.88
C HIS A 31 -10.16 -3.81 4.81
N GLN A 32 -10.81 -3.40 5.89
CA GLN A 32 -12.27 -3.23 5.91
C GLN A 32 -12.72 -2.07 5.02
N ARG A 33 -12.04 -0.93 5.08
CA ARG A 33 -12.33 0.24 4.23
C ARG A 33 -12.28 -0.12 2.73
N LEU A 34 -11.26 -0.85 2.30
CA LEU A 34 -11.12 -1.30 0.92
C LEU A 34 -12.20 -2.32 0.55
N LYS A 35 -12.45 -3.31 1.42
CA LYS A 35 -13.48 -4.33 1.20
C LYS A 35 -14.87 -3.73 1.02
N GLU A 36 -15.25 -2.77 1.87
CA GLU A 36 -16.54 -2.08 1.81
C GLU A 36 -16.62 -1.16 0.59
N GLY A 37 -15.58 -0.35 0.34
CA GLY A 37 -15.58 0.63 -0.73
C GLY A 37 -15.50 0.05 -2.14
N ILE A 38 -14.74 -1.04 -2.33
CA ILE A 38 -14.56 -1.70 -3.63
C ILE A 38 -15.70 -2.69 -3.91
N GLY A 39 -16.34 -3.18 -2.86
CA GLY A 39 -17.27 -4.30 -2.89
C GLY A 39 -16.55 -5.63 -2.60
N SER A 40 -17.13 -6.43 -1.72
CA SER A 40 -16.46 -7.59 -1.13
C SER A 40 -15.97 -8.61 -2.17
N GLU A 41 -16.78 -8.95 -3.17
CA GLU A 41 -16.41 -9.95 -4.18
C GLU A 41 -15.19 -9.51 -5.01
N ARG A 42 -15.21 -8.28 -5.52
CA ARG A 42 -14.13 -7.72 -6.34
C ARG A 42 -12.84 -7.59 -5.54
N TYR A 43 -12.96 -7.14 -4.29
CA TYR A 43 -11.84 -7.01 -3.37
C TYR A 43 -11.23 -8.37 -2.99
N GLU A 44 -12.06 -9.35 -2.61
CA GLU A 44 -11.59 -10.69 -2.25
C GLU A 44 -10.91 -11.39 -3.42
N LYS A 45 -11.39 -11.18 -4.65
CA LYS A 45 -10.71 -11.67 -5.86
C LYS A 45 -9.33 -11.05 -6.03
N ALA A 46 -9.19 -9.75 -5.81
CA ALA A 46 -7.89 -9.08 -5.87
C ALA A 46 -6.94 -9.60 -4.78
N MET A 47 -7.42 -9.72 -3.54
CA MET A 47 -6.65 -10.27 -2.42
C MET A 47 -6.21 -11.72 -2.67
N ALA A 48 -7.07 -12.56 -3.23
CA ALA A 48 -6.74 -13.94 -3.57
C ALA A 48 -5.61 -14.01 -4.62
N SER A 49 -5.69 -13.21 -5.68
CA SER A 49 -4.63 -13.13 -6.71
C SER A 49 -3.30 -12.68 -6.10
N LEU A 50 -3.31 -11.63 -5.27
CA LEU A 50 -2.11 -11.13 -4.60
C LEU A 50 -1.49 -12.18 -3.67
N GLN A 51 -2.30 -12.93 -2.95
CA GLN A 51 -1.83 -13.96 -2.03
C GLN A 51 -1.31 -15.19 -2.77
N GLU A 52 -1.96 -15.60 -3.86
CA GLU A 52 -1.49 -16.69 -4.74
C GLU A 52 -0.12 -16.35 -5.38
N GLU A 53 0.07 -15.09 -5.78
CA GLU A 53 1.34 -14.58 -6.31
C GLU A 53 2.39 -14.31 -5.22
N GLY A 54 2.06 -14.47 -3.94
CA GLY A 54 2.99 -14.24 -2.82
C GLY A 54 3.31 -12.76 -2.56
N LEU A 55 2.54 -11.83 -3.13
CA LEU A 55 2.75 -10.38 -3.01
C LEU A 55 2.19 -9.81 -1.70
N ILE A 56 1.30 -10.53 -1.04
CA ILE A 56 0.78 -10.19 0.30
C ILE A 56 0.84 -11.40 1.24
N ASN A 57 0.95 -11.12 2.53
CA ASN A 57 0.89 -12.13 3.61
C ASN A 57 -0.54 -12.61 3.88
N GLY A 58 -1.54 -11.77 3.60
CA GLY A 58 -2.95 -12.02 3.92
C GLY A 58 -3.30 -11.67 5.37
N MET A 59 -4.56 -11.24 5.59
CA MET A 59 -4.99 -10.75 6.92
C MET A 59 -4.85 -11.79 8.01
N GLU A 60 -5.19 -13.05 7.75
CA GLU A 60 -5.10 -14.13 8.75
C GLU A 60 -3.68 -14.25 9.33
N ARG A 61 -2.66 -14.23 8.45
CA ARG A 61 -1.25 -14.31 8.85
C ARG A 61 -0.80 -13.06 9.59
N VAL A 62 -1.20 -11.87 9.13
CA VAL A 62 -0.91 -10.59 9.80
C VAL A 62 -1.46 -10.61 11.23
N GLU A 63 -2.70 -11.05 11.41
CA GLU A 63 -3.32 -11.14 12.74
C GLU A 63 -2.71 -12.20 13.64
N GLN A 64 -2.30 -13.33 13.07
CA GLN A 64 -1.62 -14.37 13.83
C GLN A 64 -0.26 -13.87 14.33
N ALA A 65 0.53 -13.25 13.46
CA ALA A 65 1.87 -12.79 13.79
C ALA A 65 1.87 -11.70 14.87
N GLU A 66 0.87 -10.82 14.86
CA GLU A 66 0.61 -9.86 15.94
C GLU A 66 0.40 -10.54 17.30
N LYS A 67 -0.44 -11.59 17.35
CA LYS A 67 -0.69 -12.36 18.59
C LYS A 67 0.55 -13.09 19.09
N GLU A 68 1.45 -13.46 18.18
CA GLU A 68 2.73 -14.09 18.48
C GLU A 68 3.82 -13.06 18.90
N GLY A 69 3.50 -11.76 18.88
CA GLY A 69 4.42 -10.68 19.24
C GLY A 69 5.46 -10.36 18.15
N ALA A 70 5.21 -10.81 16.92
CA ALA A 70 6.07 -10.59 15.76
C ALA A 70 5.24 -10.00 14.61
N PRO A 71 4.81 -8.73 14.69
CA PRO A 71 3.96 -8.10 13.69
C PRO A 71 4.55 -8.22 12.28
N LEU A 72 3.68 -8.50 11.30
CA LEU A 72 4.05 -8.61 9.90
C LEU A 72 3.25 -7.61 9.06
N PRO A 73 3.88 -6.98 8.06
CA PRO A 73 3.16 -6.11 7.14
C PRO A 73 2.21 -6.91 6.24
N MET A 74 1.23 -6.24 5.64
CA MET A 74 0.38 -6.88 4.64
C MET A 74 1.14 -7.19 3.35
N ALA A 75 1.82 -6.20 2.77
CA ALA A 75 2.66 -6.40 1.60
C ALA A 75 3.92 -7.19 1.97
N THR A 76 4.29 -8.18 1.16
CA THR A 76 5.57 -8.90 1.31
C THR A 76 6.68 -8.11 0.63
N ASN A 77 7.95 -8.48 0.87
CA ASN A 77 9.07 -7.90 0.15
C ASN A 77 8.91 -8.03 -1.38
N GLU A 78 8.39 -9.17 -1.87
CA GLU A 78 8.08 -9.36 -3.29
C GLU A 78 6.97 -8.39 -3.76
N GLY A 79 5.94 -8.17 -2.94
CA GLY A 79 4.91 -7.15 -3.22
C GLY A 79 5.48 -5.73 -3.31
N MET A 80 6.43 -5.39 -2.43
CA MET A 80 7.12 -4.09 -2.45
C MET A 80 7.96 -3.93 -3.73
N LEU A 81 8.74 -4.96 -4.08
CA LEU A 81 9.53 -4.98 -5.31
C LEU A 81 8.64 -4.88 -6.55
N TYR A 82 7.51 -5.60 -6.57
CA TYR A 82 6.55 -5.55 -7.66
C TYR A 82 6.03 -4.13 -7.92
N ILE A 83 5.66 -3.39 -6.88
CA ILE A 83 5.20 -1.99 -7.03
C ILE A 83 6.36 -1.10 -7.50
N ASN A 84 7.54 -1.26 -6.91
CA ASN A 84 8.73 -0.50 -7.31
C ASN A 84 9.03 -0.69 -8.80
N ASP A 85 9.04 -1.92 -9.29
CA ASP A 85 9.29 -2.23 -10.71
C ASP A 85 8.14 -1.70 -11.60
N THR A 86 6.90 -1.88 -11.16
CA THR A 86 5.71 -1.49 -11.93
C THR A 86 5.62 0.02 -12.13
N LEU A 87 6.03 0.79 -11.12
CA LEU A 87 6.05 2.26 -11.11
C LEU A 87 7.43 2.84 -11.44
N ASN A 88 8.43 1.99 -11.71
CA ASN A 88 9.82 2.38 -11.94
C ASN A 88 10.40 3.30 -10.83
N LEU A 89 10.05 2.99 -9.58
CA LEU A 89 10.60 3.64 -8.40
C LEU A 89 12.03 3.14 -8.19
N GLN A 90 13.02 4.01 -8.40
CA GLN A 90 14.43 3.62 -8.30
C GLN A 90 14.79 3.26 -6.84
N SER A 91 15.29 2.04 -6.63
CA SER A 91 15.59 1.48 -5.29
C SER A 91 16.80 2.10 -4.57
N TYR A 92 17.43 3.13 -5.13
CA TYR A 92 18.56 3.85 -4.50
C TYR A 92 18.11 4.91 -3.50
N THR A 93 16.80 5.06 -3.31
CA THR A 93 16.20 6.06 -2.45
C THR A 93 16.10 5.52 -1.03
N VAL A 94 16.40 6.37 -0.04
CA VAL A 94 16.28 6.02 1.39
C VAL A 94 14.79 5.77 1.66
N GLU A 95 14.46 4.70 2.39
CA GLU A 95 13.07 4.33 2.74
C GLU A 95 12.25 5.52 3.28
N GLU A 96 12.92 6.47 3.94
CA GLU A 96 12.34 7.69 4.50
C GLU A 96 11.66 8.62 3.49
N HIS A 97 11.97 8.55 2.19
CA HIS A 97 11.38 9.41 1.16
C HIS A 97 10.51 8.67 0.15
N GLN A 98 10.21 7.39 0.39
CA GLN A 98 9.55 6.56 -0.62
C GLN A 98 8.17 7.10 -1.01
N LEU A 99 7.42 7.70 -0.08
CA LEU A 99 6.10 8.25 -0.36
C LEU A 99 6.16 9.52 -1.22
N ASP A 100 7.19 10.35 -1.08
CA ASP A 100 7.41 11.52 -1.95
C ASP A 100 7.71 11.10 -3.38
N TYR A 101 8.55 10.07 -3.55
CA TYR A 101 8.86 9.51 -4.86
C TYR A 101 7.64 8.86 -5.49
N LEU A 102 6.84 8.15 -4.69
CA LEU A 102 5.58 7.60 -5.14
C LEU A 102 4.64 8.72 -5.62
N GLU A 103 4.47 9.80 -4.85
CA GLU A 103 3.61 10.93 -5.22
C GLU A 103 4.06 11.56 -6.55
N ASN A 104 5.36 11.82 -6.68
CA ASN A 104 5.94 12.39 -7.90
C ASN A 104 5.75 11.46 -9.11
N ASN A 105 5.92 10.15 -8.93
CA ASN A 105 5.66 9.17 -9.97
C ASN A 105 4.17 9.11 -10.31
N LEU A 106 3.26 9.12 -9.34
CA LEU A 106 1.83 9.13 -9.61
C LEU A 106 1.41 10.38 -10.40
N LYS A 107 1.93 11.57 -10.07
CA LYS A 107 1.68 12.83 -10.78
C LYS A 107 2.19 12.84 -12.23
N THR A 108 3.31 12.18 -12.48
CA THR A 108 3.97 12.15 -13.80
C THR A 108 3.63 10.92 -14.63
N SER A 109 3.15 9.87 -13.98
CA SER A 109 2.61 8.68 -14.62
C SER A 109 1.26 9.01 -15.25
N ASN A 110 0.96 8.38 -16.37
CA ASN A 110 -0.40 8.35 -16.92
C ASN A 110 -1.24 7.26 -16.25
N LEU A 111 -1.04 7.04 -14.95
CA LEU A 111 -1.74 6.03 -14.18
C LEU A 111 -3.09 6.58 -13.73
N GLU A 112 -4.15 5.85 -14.09
CA GLU A 112 -5.50 6.20 -13.71
C GLU A 112 -6.00 5.19 -12.68
N PHE A 113 -6.34 5.68 -11.49
CA PHE A 113 -7.02 4.87 -10.48
C PHE A 113 -8.45 4.61 -10.93
N THR A 114 -8.83 3.33 -10.96
CA THR A 114 -10.21 2.89 -11.22
C THR A 114 -10.94 2.48 -9.94
N LEU A 115 -10.21 2.34 -8.83
CA LEU A 115 -10.72 2.07 -7.49
C LEU A 115 -10.63 3.33 -6.64
N GLU A 116 -11.71 4.10 -6.59
CA GLU A 116 -11.78 5.34 -5.79
C GLU A 116 -11.39 5.17 -4.31
N PRO A 117 -11.76 4.08 -3.60
CA PRO A 117 -11.34 3.87 -2.21
C PRO A 117 -9.81 3.76 -2.04
N VAL A 118 -9.13 3.16 -3.02
CA VAL A 118 -7.65 3.06 -3.04
C VAL A 118 -7.06 4.45 -3.26
N LYS A 119 -7.52 5.14 -4.30
CA LYS A 119 -7.05 6.49 -4.63
C LYS A 119 -7.16 7.42 -3.41
N ALA A 120 -8.34 7.45 -2.80
CA ALA A 120 -8.62 8.29 -1.64
C ALA A 120 -7.68 7.96 -0.46
N TYR A 121 -7.39 6.68 -0.22
CA TYR A 121 -6.46 6.28 0.85
C TYR A 121 -5.01 6.69 0.55
N VAL A 122 -4.54 6.49 -0.68
CA VAL A 122 -3.18 6.85 -1.11
C VAL A 122 -2.98 8.36 -1.00
N GLU A 123 -3.89 9.16 -1.57
CA GLU A 123 -3.83 10.62 -1.52
C GLU A 123 -3.92 11.16 -0.08
N GLU A 124 -4.79 10.57 0.75
CA GLU A 124 -4.89 10.93 2.17
C GLU A 124 -3.60 10.61 2.94
N SER A 125 -2.99 9.45 2.67
CA SER A 125 -1.78 9.00 3.36
C SER A 125 -0.57 9.87 3.00
N ILE A 126 -0.40 10.19 1.71
CA ILE A 126 0.66 11.10 1.24
C ILE A 126 0.50 12.48 1.86
N ARG A 127 -0.73 13.03 1.87
CA ARG A 127 -1.00 14.34 2.48
C ARG A 127 -0.67 14.34 3.98
N LYS A 128 -1.06 13.29 4.73
CA LYS A 128 -0.74 13.18 6.15
C LYS A 128 0.76 13.14 6.40
N GLU A 129 1.51 12.40 5.60
CA GLU A 129 2.97 12.35 5.71
C GLU A 129 3.59 13.75 5.50
N ALA A 130 3.16 14.46 4.45
CA ALA A 130 3.63 15.81 4.16
C ALA A 130 3.21 16.86 5.20
N GLU A 131 2.16 16.60 5.99
CA GLU A 131 1.74 17.44 7.14
C GLU A 131 2.52 17.10 8.42
N ASP A 132 3.05 15.88 8.55
CA ASP A 132 3.88 15.42 9.66
C ASP A 132 5.36 15.82 9.47
N GLU A 133 5.84 15.95 8.23
CA GLU A 133 7.21 16.39 7.90
C GLU A 133 7.61 17.86 8.24
N PRO A 134 6.76 18.90 8.20
CA PRO A 134 7.19 20.30 8.38
C PRO A 134 7.75 20.63 9.76
N ASN A 135 7.55 19.76 10.76
CA ASN A 135 8.06 19.90 12.13
C ASN A 135 9.17 18.89 12.49
N SER A 136 9.61 18.09 11.52
CA SER A 136 10.58 17.03 11.76
C SER A 136 12.00 17.57 11.60
N ASN A 137 12.49 18.29 12.62
CA ASN A 137 13.93 18.26 12.93
C ASN A 137 14.26 16.84 13.43
N ARG A 138 14.26 15.86 12.52
CA ARG A 138 14.87 14.56 12.78
C ARG A 138 16.39 14.78 12.78
N PRO A 139 17.10 14.34 13.85
CA PRO A 139 18.52 14.61 14.05
C PRO A 139 19.43 13.90 13.04
#